data_AF-A0A7V1HEI4-F1
#
_entry.id   AF-A0A7V1HEI4-F1
#
_cell.length_a   1.000
_cell.length_b   1.000
_cell.length_c   1.000
_cell.angle_alpha   90.00
_cell.angle_beta   90.00
_cell.angle_gamma   90.00
#
_symmetry.space_group_name_H-M   'P 1'
#
loop_
_entity.id
_entity.type
_entity.pdbx_description
1 polymer ?
#
loop_
_entity_poly.entity_id
_entity_poly.type
_entity_poly.pdbx_seq_one_letter_code
_entity_poly.pdbx_strand_id
1 'polypeptide(L)'
;MIKCLFLNINNNNYLATEIKSIDLVPEYIEFFGKKFTRFKVAYQVKFDAKDIEDNLLFSSDVDQFSLYFRSVDKGAELTWQLVENRVVTI
;
A
#
# COMPACT_ATOMS: atom_id res chain seq x y z
N MET A 1 -16.37 -4.54 1.99
CA MET A 1 -15.38 -5.49 2.54
C MET A 1 -14.41 -5.84 1.43
N ILE A 2 -13.10 -5.68 1.67
CA ILE A 2 -12.05 -6.04 0.71
C ILE A 2 -12.02 -7.56 0.60
N LYS A 3 -12.08 -8.08 -0.62
CA LYS A 3 -12.08 -9.53 -0.90
C LYS A 3 -10.69 -10.04 -1.26
N CYS A 4 -9.90 -9.22 -1.93
CA CYS A 4 -8.54 -9.55 -2.32
C CYS A 4 -7.72 -8.26 -2.29
N LEU A 5 -6.54 -8.34 -1.70
CA LEU A 5 -5.58 -7.25 -1.58
C LEU A 5 -4.18 -7.85 -1.68
N PHE A 6 -3.35 -7.28 -2.55
CA PHE A 6 -1.97 -7.69 -2.73
C PHE A 6 -1.12 -6.52 -3.19
N LEU A 7 0.17 -6.62 -2.89
CA LEU A 7 1.21 -5.70 -3.35
C LEU A 7 1.83 -6.29 -4.61
N ASN A 8 1.90 -5.52 -5.68
CA ASN A 8 2.62 -5.89 -6.91
C ASN A 8 3.94 -5.11 -6.96
N ILE A 9 5.06 -5.84 -7.04
CA ILE A 9 6.40 -5.28 -7.20
C ILE A 9 7.11 -6.09 -8.27
N ASN A 10 7.66 -5.44 -9.29
CA ASN A 10 8.40 -6.10 -10.39
C ASN A 10 7.63 -7.29 -11.00
N ASN A 11 6.32 -7.15 -11.21
CA ASN A 11 5.38 -8.18 -11.70
C ASN A 11 5.12 -9.37 -10.74
N ASN A 12 5.68 -9.36 -9.53
CA ASN A 12 5.39 -10.34 -8.50
C ASN A 12 4.28 -9.85 -7.56
N ASN A 13 3.38 -10.75 -7.17
CA ASN A 13 2.27 -10.44 -6.27
C ASN A 13 2.54 -10.98 -4.87
N TYR A 14 2.49 -10.11 -3.87
CA TYR A 14 2.71 -10.42 -2.47
C TYR A 14 1.41 -10.23 -1.69
N LEU A 15 1.01 -11.25 -0.93
CA LEU A 15 -0.16 -11.19 -0.08
C LEU A 15 0.16 -10.42 1.20
N ALA A 16 -0.82 -9.68 1.71
CA ALA A 16 -0.69 -9.02 3.01
C ALA A 16 -0.59 -10.05 4.13
N THR A 17 0.33 -9.82 5.07
CA THR A 17 0.48 -10.62 6.28
C THR A 17 -0.54 -10.24 7.34
N GLU A 18 -0.96 -8.98 7.37
CA GLU A 18 -2.00 -8.49 8.27
C GLU A 18 -2.88 -7.46 7.55
N ILE A 19 -4.20 -7.62 7.68
CA ILE A 19 -5.19 -6.60 7.29
C ILE A 19 -6.12 -6.40 8.47
N LYS A 20 -6.14 -5.19 9.04
CA LYS A 20 -7.06 -4.84 10.12
C LYS A 20 -7.72 -3.49 9.91
N SER A 21 -8.97 -3.38 10.33
CA SER A 21 -9.62 -2.08 10.46
C SER A 21 -9.00 -1.32 11.63
N ILE A 22 -8.72 -0.04 11.43
CA ILE A 22 -8.22 0.83 12.47
C ILE A 22 -9.08 2.09 12.57
N ASP A 23 -9.06 2.71 13.74
CA ASP A 23 -9.47 4.10 13.84
C ASP A 23 -8.36 4.99 13.29
N LEU A 24 -8.73 5.92 12.42
CA LEU A 24 -7.79 6.84 11.82
C LEU A 24 -7.37 7.85 12.90
N VAL A 25 -6.07 8.11 13.06
CA VAL A 25 -5.62 9.13 14.02
C VAL A 25 -6.09 10.53 13.60
N PRO A 26 -6.37 11.44 14.54
CA PRO A 26 -6.99 12.74 14.25
C PRO A 26 -6.30 13.55 13.16
N GLU A 27 -4.97 13.50 13.07
CA GLU A 27 -4.15 14.22 12.10
C GLU A 27 -4.53 13.85 10.66
N TYR A 28 -4.78 12.57 10.39
CA TYR A 28 -5.23 12.14 9.08
C TYR A 28 -6.70 12.49 8.84
N ILE A 29 -7.54 12.50 9.88
CA ILE A 29 -8.94 12.91 9.75
C ILE A 29 -9.00 14.38 9.30
N GLU A 30 -8.20 15.24 9.91
CA GLU A 30 -8.07 16.64 9.51
C GLU A 30 -7.58 16.77 8.06
N PHE A 31 -6.54 16.02 7.68
CA PHE A 31 -5.99 16.04 6.32
C PHE A 31 -7.01 15.63 5.25
N PHE A 32 -7.78 14.56 5.49
CA PHE A 32 -8.80 14.09 4.56
C PHE A 32 -10.11 14.92 4.65
N GLY A 33 -10.25 15.74 5.70
CA GLY A 33 -11.35 16.67 5.92
C GLY A 33 -12.73 16.03 5.75
N LYS A 34 -13.64 16.74 5.07
CA LYS A 34 -15.02 16.28 4.81
C LYS A 34 -15.11 15.03 3.92
N LYS A 35 -14.02 14.60 3.28
CA LYS A 35 -14.01 13.38 2.46
C LYS A 35 -13.95 12.13 3.34
N PHE A 36 -13.51 12.22 4.60
CA PHE A 36 -13.62 11.13 5.54
C PHE A 36 -15.00 11.17 6.21
N THR A 37 -15.79 10.13 6.00
CA THR A 37 -17.15 10.01 6.58
C THR A 37 -17.19 8.80 7.49
N ARG A 38 -18.13 8.75 8.44
CA ARG A 38 -18.36 7.56 9.29
C ARG A 38 -18.60 6.25 8.53
N PHE A 39 -18.90 6.32 7.23
CA PHE A 39 -19.12 5.16 6.36
C PHE A 39 -17.84 4.66 5.68
N LYS A 40 -16.72 5.37 5.84
CA LYS A 40 -15.41 4.95 5.34
C LYS A 40 -14.67 4.25 6.46
N VAL A 41 -14.14 3.07 6.16
CA VAL A 41 -13.35 2.27 7.10
C VAL A 41 -11.88 2.41 6.69
N ALA A 42 -11.04 2.77 7.65
CA ALA A 42 -9.59 2.80 7.46
C ALA A 42 -9.02 1.40 7.73
N TYR A 43 -8.03 1.02 6.93
CA TYR A 43 -7.36 -0.27 7.06
C TYR A 43 -5.86 -0.05 7.22
N GLN A 44 -5.28 -0.72 8.21
CA GLN A 44 -3.83 -0.93 8.27
C GLN A 44 -3.54 -2.26 7.57
N VAL A 45 -2.59 -2.21 6.63
CA VAL A 45 -2.14 -3.36 5.86
C VAL A 45 -0.65 -3.52 6.08
N LYS A 46 -0.20 -4.75 6.34
CA LYS A 46 1.21 -5.09 6.47
C LYS A 46 1.59 -6.15 5.43
N PHE A 47 2.83 -6.05 4.97
CA PHE A 47 3.49 -7.01 4.12
C PHE A 47 4.84 -7.33 4.74
N ASP A 48 5.36 -8.51 4.46
CA ASP A 48 6.74 -8.82 4.81
C ASP A 48 7.70 -7.92 4.02
N ALA A 49 8.81 -7.54 4.65
CA ALA A 49 9.84 -6.74 3.98
C ALA A 49 10.69 -7.57 3.01
N LYS A 50 10.58 -8.91 3.09
CA LYS A 50 11.38 -9.87 2.31
C LYS A 50 10.49 -10.92 1.66
N ASP A 51 10.98 -11.53 0.60
CA ASP A 51 10.35 -12.68 -0.05
C ASP A 51 10.73 -14.01 0.63
N ILE A 52 10.27 -15.12 0.04
CA ILE A 52 10.54 -16.49 0.51
C ILE A 52 12.02 -16.91 0.40
N GLU A 53 12.82 -16.17 -0.38
CA GLU A 53 14.26 -16.38 -0.57
C GLU A 53 15.11 -15.45 0.31
N ASP A 54 14.48 -14.70 1.22
CA ASP A 54 15.10 -13.69 2.11
C ASP A 54 15.63 -12.44 1.37
N ASN A 55 15.21 -12.21 0.11
CA ASN A 55 15.53 -10.99 -0.61
C ASN A 55 14.59 -9.85 -0.20
N LEU A 56 15.11 -8.62 -0.10
CA LEU A 56 14.30 -7.44 0.19
C LEU A 56 13.32 -7.17 -0.95
N LEU A 57 12.05 -6.92 -0.62
CA LEU A 57 11.03 -6.58 -1.62
C LEU A 57 11.25 -5.19 -2.25
N PHE A 58 11.85 -4.27 -1.49
CA PHE A 58 12.18 -2.93 -1.94
C PHE A 58 13.70 -2.78 -1.98
N SER A 59 14.28 -3.18 -3.10
CA SER A 59 15.68 -3.02 -3.45
C SER A 59 15.88 -1.86 -4.45
N SER A 60 17.14 -1.54 -4.77
CA SER A 60 17.49 -0.40 -5.64
C SER A 60 17.03 -0.52 -7.09
N ASP A 61 16.65 -1.73 -7.52
CA ASP A 61 16.12 -2.06 -8.85
C ASP A 61 14.59 -1.97 -8.93
N VAL A 62 13.91 -1.61 -7.84
CA VAL A 62 12.46 -1.40 -7.85
C VAL A 62 12.16 0.04 -8.24
N ASP A 63 11.65 0.24 -9.45
CA ASP A 63 11.25 1.57 -9.94
C ASP A 63 9.84 1.96 -9.52
N GLN A 64 8.97 0.98 -9.27
CA GLN A 64 7.57 1.21 -8.92
C GLN A 64 6.98 0.05 -8.13
N PHE A 65 5.91 0.34 -7.41
CA PHE A 65 5.06 -0.69 -6.83
C PHE A 65 3.59 -0.28 -6.89
N SER A 66 2.71 -1.27 -6.91
CA SER A 66 1.27 -1.07 -6.92
C SER A 66 0.60 -1.82 -5.78
N LEU A 67 -0.36 -1.18 -5.12
CA LEU A 67 -1.31 -1.84 -4.23
C LEU A 67 -2.61 -2.09 -4.98
N TYR A 68 -2.93 -3.36 -5.20
CA TYR A 68 -4.20 -3.76 -5.77
C TYR A 68 -5.18 -4.16 -4.66
N PHE A 69 -6.42 -3.72 -4.77
CA PHE A 69 -7.50 -4.20 -3.92
C PHE A 69 -8.82 -4.27 -4.70
N ARG A 70 -9.61 -5.31 -4.41
CA ARG A 70 -10.92 -5.49 -5.01
C ARG A 70 -12.00 -5.91 -4.02
N SER A 71 -13.22 -5.47 -4.31
CA SER A 71 -14.47 -6.05 -3.82
C SER A 71 -14.98 -7.11 -4.82
N VAL A 72 -16.25 -7.51 -4.71
CA VAL A 72 -16.86 -8.49 -5.63
C VAL A 72 -16.95 -7.91 -7.05
N ASP A 73 -17.33 -6.64 -7.17
CA ASP A 73 -17.70 -6.04 -8.45
C ASP A 73 -16.74 -4.93 -8.92
N LYS A 74 -15.80 -4.51 -8.06
CA LYS A 74 -14.91 -3.37 -8.33
C LYS A 74 -13.49 -3.66 -7.88
N GLY A 75 -12.53 -3.35 -8.74
CA GLY A 75 -11.10 -3.34 -8.43
C GLY A 75 -10.54 -1.92 -8.51
N ALA A 76 -9.51 -1.65 -7.74
CA ALA A 76 -8.71 -0.44 -7.85
C ALA A 76 -7.24 -0.78 -7.64
N GLU A 77 -6.39 0.03 -8.25
CA GLU A 77 -4.95 -0.06 -8.16
C GLU A 77 -4.41 1.32 -7.78
N LEU A 78 -3.51 1.36 -6.81
CA LEU A 78 -2.75 2.55 -6.46
C LEU A 78 -1.30 2.27 -6.80
N THR A 79 -0.70 3.07 -7.67
CA THR A 79 0.69 2.89 -8.12
C THR A 79 1.54 4.04 -7.62
N TRP A 80 2.70 3.70 -7.06
CA TRP A 80 3.71 4.66 -6.65
C TRP A 80 4.95 4.46 -7.52
N GLN A 81 5.45 5.57 -8.07
CA GLN A 81 6.76 5.63 -8.73
C GLN A 81 7.79 5.92 -7.65
N LEU A 82 8.82 5.07 -7.53
CA LEU A 82 9.96 5.32 -6.67
C LEU A 82 10.93 6.20 -7.46
N VAL A 83 11.02 7.46 -7.06
CA VAL A 83 11.99 8.39 -7.64
C VAL A 83 13.33 8.12 -6.97
N GLU A 84 14.37 7.80 -7.75
CA GLU A 84 15.74 7.79 -7.22
C GLU A 84 15.99 9.10 -6.47
N ASN A 85 16.35 8.99 -5.19
CA ASN A 85 16.90 10.10 -4.44
C ASN A 85 18.23 10.49 -5.10
N ARG A 86 18.18 11.34 -6.13
CA ARG A 86 19.37 12.06 -6.58
C ARG A 86 19.86 12.83 -5.37
N VAL A 87 21.03 12.45 -4.87
CA VAL A 87 21.76 13.22 -3.87
C VAL A 87 21.89 14.64 -4.42
N VAL A 88 21.10 15.57 -3.89
CA VAL A 88 21.31 16.99 -4.14
C VAL A 88 22.49 17.37 -3.28
N THR A 89 23.69 17.33 -3.87
CA THR A 89 24.87 17.94 -3.28
C THR A 89 24.68 19.45 -3.33
N ILE A 90 24.52 20.08 -2.17
CA ILE A 90 24.53 21.54 -1.99
C ILE A 90 25.99 21.99 -1.82
#